data_AF-A0A529SVH1-F1
#
_entry.id   AF-A0A529SVH1-F1
#
_cell.length_a   1.000
_cell.length_b   1.000
_cell.length_c   1.000
_cell.angle_alpha   90.00
_cell.angle_beta   90.00
_cell.angle_gamma   90.00
#
_symmetry.space_group_name_H-M   'P 1'
#
loop_
_entity.id
_entity.type
_entity.pdbx_description
1 polymer ?
#
loop_
_entity_poly.entity_id
_entity_poly.type
_entity_poly.pdbx_seq_one_letter_code
_entity_poly.pdbx_strand_id
1 'polypeptide(L)' 'FKTSGWATNSDYDDNTKTITTSDKWRGVGDASSSATYLFRNGDFSLVQYDVDASYDGEINPQTIIDYNTAP' A
#
# COMPACT_ATOMS: atom_id res chain seq x y z
N PHE A 1 10.76 1.28 23.47
CA PHE A 1 11.37 1.48 22.14
C PHE A 1 10.28 2.02 21.23
N LYS A 2 10.48 3.17 20.57
CA LYS A 2 9.53 3.74 19.61
C LYS A 2 10.24 3.84 18.28
N THR A 3 9.77 3.08 17.29
CA THR A 3 10.23 3.18 15.90
C THR A 3 9.55 4.35 15.21
N SER A 4 10.33 5.16 14.50
CA SER A 4 9.80 6.13 13.54
C SER A 4 9.98 5.58 12.13
N GLY A 5 8.90 5.48 11.38
CA GLY A 5 8.92 5.14 9.95
C GLY A 5 8.75 6.39 9.08
N TRP A 6 9.02 6.23 7.79
CA TRP A 6 8.70 7.20 6.75
C TRP A 6 8.10 6.45 5.57
N ALA A 7 7.17 7.08 4.87
CA ALA A 7 6.54 6.55 3.67
C ALA A 7 6.92 7.43 2.47
N THR A 8 7.12 6.81 1.32
CA THR A 8 7.37 7.48 0.04
C THR A 8 6.21 7.29 -0.90
N ASN A 9 6.05 8.21 -1.85
CA ASN A 9 5.00 8.15 -2.86
C ASN A 9 3.62 7.94 -2.21
N SER A 10 3.42 8.64 -1.09
CA SER A 10 2.32 8.40 -0.17
C SER A 10 1.23 9.46 -0.29
N ASP A 11 -0.02 9.04 -0.13
CA ASP A 11 -1.17 9.91 0.02
C ASP A 11 -1.89 9.60 1.34
N TYR A 12 -2.40 10.64 2.03
CA TYR A 12 -3.14 10.49 3.29
C TYR A 12 -4.61 10.90 3.10
N ASP A 13 -5.52 9.99 3.42
CA ASP A 13 -6.97 10.24 3.42
C ASP A 13 -7.49 10.41 4.86
N ASP A 14 -7.95 11.63 5.17
CA ASP A 14 -8.47 11.95 6.49
C ASP A 14 -9.84 11.32 6.79
N ASN A 15 -10.63 10.97 5.78
CA ASN A 15 -11.94 10.35 5.99
C ASN A 15 -11.82 8.90 6.47
N THR A 16 -10.91 8.16 5.84
CA THR A 16 -10.63 6.75 6.17
C THR A 16 -9.50 6.60 7.18
N LYS A 17 -8.77 7.68 7.48
CA LYS A 17 -7.56 7.68 8.30
C LYS A 17 -6.50 6.71 7.79
N THR A 18 -6.30 6.70 6.48
CA THR A 18 -5.35 5.79 5.82
C THR A 18 -4.19 6.53 5.17
N ILE A 19 -3.05 5.84 5.07
CA ILE A 19 -1.96 6.20 4.17
C ILE A 19 -1.91 5.14 3.08
N THR A 20 -1.87 5.56 1.82
CA THR A 20 -1.59 4.67 0.69
C THR A 20 -0.23 5.00 0.11
N THR A 21 0.57 3.99 -0.22
CA THR A 21 1.88 4.13 -0.89
C THR A 21 1.85 3.43 -2.24
N SER A 22 2.68 3.89 -3.18
CA SER A 22 2.81 3.27 -4.49
C SER A 22 4.27 3.26 -4.96
N ASP A 23 4.74 2.10 -5.38
CA ASP A 23 6.10 1.90 -5.87
C ASP A 23 6.07 1.25 -7.25
N LYS A 24 6.48 2.01 -8.26
CA LYS A 24 6.66 1.49 -9.61
C LYS A 24 8.01 0.81 -9.71
N TRP A 25 8.04 -0.45 -10.11
CA TRP A 25 9.29 -1.20 -10.23
C TRP A 25 10.06 -0.83 -11.50
N ARG A 26 9.35 -0.26 -12.49
CA ARG A 26 9.93 0.36 -13.69
C ARG A 26 9.10 1.57 -14.13
N GLY A 27 9.70 2.43 -14.97
CA GLY A 27 9.13 3.74 -15.34
C GLY A 27 7.73 3.73 -15.94
N VAL A 28 7.27 2.62 -16.54
CA VAL A 28 5.91 2.49 -17.08
C VAL A 28 4.86 2.13 -16.01
N GLY A 29 5.27 1.49 -14.91
CA GLY A 29 4.40 1.20 -13.77
C GLY A 29 3.42 0.04 -13.95
N ASP A 30 3.58 -0.81 -14.96
CA ASP A 30 2.84 -2.07 -15.11
C ASP A 30 3.25 -3.09 -14.03
N ALA A 31 4.54 -3.14 -13.69
CA ALA A 31 5.04 -3.84 -12.53
C ALA A 31 5.16 -2.85 -11.36
N SER A 32 4.44 -3.11 -10.27
CA SER A 32 4.32 -2.20 -9.15
C SER A 32 3.88 -2.88 -7.87
N SER A 33 3.99 -2.15 -6.76
CA SER A 33 3.40 -2.52 -5.48
C SER A 33 2.71 -1.32 -4.85
N SER A 34 1.63 -1.58 -4.11
CA SER A 34 0.95 -0.57 -3.31
C SER A 34 0.61 -1.12 -1.93
N ALA A 35 0.64 -0.24 -0.93
CA ALA A 35 0.33 -0.60 0.45
C ALA A 35 -0.65 0.40 1.06
N THR A 36 -1.64 -0.11 1.79
CA THR A 36 -2.58 0.68 2.57
C THR A 36 -2.33 0.46 4.05
N TYR A 37 -2.15 1.56 4.77
CA TYR A 37 -1.96 1.58 6.22
C TYR A 37 -3.13 2.29 6.89
N LEU A 38 -3.70 1.69 7.93
CA LEU A 38 -4.78 2.28 8.71
C LEU A 38 -4.24 2.87 10.02
N PHE A 39 -4.61 4.11 10.33
CA PHE A 39 -4.36 4.68 11.64
C PHE A 39 -5.33 4.11 12.67
N ARG A 40 -4.79 3.39 13.65
CA ARG A 40 -5.57 2.85 14.77
C ARG A 40 -4.69 2.77 16.01
N ASN A 41 -5.27 3.10 17.17
CA ASN A 41 -4.57 3.03 18.47
C ASN A 41 -3.28 3.88 18.54
N GLY A 42 -3.22 4.98 17.77
CA GLY A 42 -2.10 5.93 17.83
C GLY A 42 -0.96 5.66 16.84
N ASP A 43 -1.04 4.63 16.00
CA ASP A 43 -0.04 4.29 14.98
C ASP A 43 -0.69 3.80 13.68
N PHE A 44 0.08 3.84 12.59
CA PHE A 44 -0.31 3.27 11.30
C PHE A 44 0.13 1.80 11.21
N SER A 45 -0.80 0.93 10.82
CA SER A 45 -0.55 -0.50 10.62
C SER A 45 -0.91 -0.92 9.19
N LEU A 46 -0.10 -1.77 8.58
CA LEU A 46 -0.37 -2.33 7.25
C LEU A 46 -1.66 -3.16 7.30
N VAL A 47 -2.64 -2.82 6.47
CA VAL A 47 -3.89 -3.57 6.35
C VAL A 47 -4.10 -4.18 4.98
N GLN A 48 -3.42 -3.68 3.94
CA GLN A 48 -3.50 -4.27 2.61
C GLN A 48 -2.19 -4.08 1.85
N TYR A 49 -1.79 -5.09 1.09
CA TYR A 49 -0.63 -5.01 0.20
C TYR A 49 -0.93 -5.70 -1.13
N ASP A 50 -0.82 -4.94 -2.20
CA ASP A 50 -1.11 -5.38 -3.57
C ASP A 50 0.17 -5.34 -4.41
N VAL A 51 0.34 -6.35 -5.25
CA VAL A 51 1.53 -6.51 -6.09
C VAL A 51 1.13 -6.87 -7.51
N ASP A 52 1.66 -6.12 -8.47
CA ASP A 52 1.70 -6.51 -9.87
C ASP A 52 3.14 -6.84 -10.27
N ALA A 53 3.38 -8.10 -10.61
CA ALA A 53 4.69 -8.61 -10.97
C ALA A 53 4.74 -9.19 -12.40
N SER A 54 3.79 -8.83 -13.27
CA SER A 54 3.64 -9.46 -14.60
C SER A 54 4.62 -8.91 -15.66
N TYR A 55 4.98 -7.62 -15.59
CA TYR A 55 5.81 -6.93 -16.59
C TYR A 55 5.26 -7.01 -18.04
N ASP A 56 3.95 -7.13 -18.21
CA ASP A 56 3.30 -7.36 -19.50
C ASP A 56 2.66 -6.11 -20.11
N GLY A 57 2.79 -4.95 -19.45
CA GLY A 57 2.19 -3.69 -19.88
C GLY A 57 0.75 -3.46 -19.41
N GLU A 58 0.14 -4.44 -18.73
CA GLU A 58 -1.18 -4.31 -18.11
C GLU A 58 -1.03 -3.96 -16.61
N ILE A 59 -2.09 -3.43 -16.00
CA ILE A 59 -2.14 -3.16 -14.55
C ILE A 59 -3.21 -4.08 -13.95
N ASN A 60 -2.77 -5.20 -13.39
CA ASN A 60 -3.58 -6.27 -12.82
C ASN A 60 -3.04 -6.74 -11.45
N PRO A 61 -2.92 -5.85 -10.45
CA PRO A 61 -2.34 -6.18 -9.16
C PRO A 61 -3.14 -7.26 -8.43
N GLN A 62 -2.41 -8.08 -7.66
CA GLN A 62 -2.97 -9.12 -6.82
C GLN A 62 -2.75 -8.76 -5.35
N THR A 63 -3.81 -8.86 -4.55
CA THR A 63 -3.73 -8.68 -3.10
C THR A 63 -3.03 -9.88 -2.47
N ILE A 64 -1.91 -9.63 -1.79
CA ILE A 64 -1.15 -10.67 -1.07
C ILE A 64 -1.23 -10.52 0.45
N ILE A 65 -1.67 -9.36 0.94
CA ILE A 65 -2.07 -9.15 2.33
C ILE A 65 -3.44 -8.47 2.33
N ASP A 66 -4.40 -9.04 3.04
CA ASP A 66 -5.71 -8.44 3.27
C ASP A 66 -6.16 -8.62 4.73
N TYR A 67 -6.07 -7.53 5.49
CA TYR A 67 -6.68 -7.34 6.80
C TYR A 67 -7.73 -6.22 6.77
N ASN A 68 -8.06 -5.73 5.57
CA ASN A 68 -8.96 -4.62 5.34
C ASN A 68 -10.38 -5.10 5.05
N THR A 69 -10.51 -6.29 4.47
CA THR A 69 -11.78 -6.97 4.24
C THR A 69 -12.24 -7.70 5.51
N ALA A 70 -13.54 -7.62 5.82
CA ALA A 70 -14.13 -8.38 6.91
C ALA A 70 -14.15 -9.90 6.60
N PRO A 71 -14.08 -10.79 7.62
CA PRO A 71 -14.13 -12.24 7.43
C PRO A 71 -15.44 -12.74 6.82
#